data_AF-A0A836P1W0-F1
#
_entry.id   AF-A0A836P1W0-F1
#
_cell.length_a   1.000
_cell.length_b   1.000
_cell.length_c   1.000
_cell.angle_alpha   90.00
_cell.angle_beta   90.00
_cell.angle_gamma   90.00
#
_symmetry.space_group_name_H-M   'P 1'
#
loop_
_entity.id
_entity.type
_entity.pdbx_description
1 polymer ?
#
loop_
_entity_poly.entity_id
_entity_poly.type
_entity_poly.pdbx_seq_one_letter_code
_entity_poly.pdbx_strand_id
1 'polypeptide(L)'
;MSPTKTSTLALALMVALTGCQRGGETSSTKEKTAAQAAPATPAATKPAFDISELDAATGACQNLDDFVNGPWKKANPIPADRTSWGVSDVLVENSLTTQRQIAEDAAKQPDKQANSVAHKVGVLYASGMDEAAIEAAGDQPIRPQLNA
;
A
#
# COMPACT_ATOMS: atom_id res chain seq x y z
N MET A 1 26.94 45.26 39.94
CA MET A 1 26.22 44.69 38.78
C MET A 1 27.27 44.40 37.72
N SER A 2 27.63 43.13 37.55
CA SER A 2 28.76 42.68 36.73
C SER A 2 28.43 42.67 35.23
N PRO A 3 29.43 42.80 34.33
CA PRO A 3 29.22 43.05 32.92
C PRO A 3 29.08 41.78 32.06
N THR A 4 28.44 41.99 30.92
CA THR A 4 28.20 41.12 29.75
C THR A 4 29.49 40.56 29.12
N LYS A 5 29.44 39.32 28.63
CA LYS A 5 30.45 38.75 27.71
C LYS A 5 29.78 38.04 26.52
N THR A 6 29.82 38.70 25.37
CA THR A 6 29.61 38.12 24.04
C THR A 6 30.83 37.28 23.65
N SER A 7 30.65 36.00 23.33
CA SER A 7 31.74 35.14 22.83
C SER A 7 31.67 35.03 21.31
N THR A 8 32.72 35.56 20.70
CA THR A 8 33.13 35.48 19.30
C THR A 8 33.39 34.07 18.82
N LEU A 9 33.35 33.94 17.48
CA LEU A 9 34.24 33.16 16.62
C LEU A 9 33.63 31.91 15.96
N ALA A 10 33.20 32.14 14.72
CA ALA A 10 33.11 31.14 13.67
C ALA A 10 34.49 30.50 13.36
N LEU A 11 34.41 29.36 12.66
CA LEU A 11 35.45 28.73 11.84
C LEU A 11 36.29 27.61 12.50
N ALA A 12 35.84 26.37 12.32
CA ALA A 12 36.72 25.22 12.14
C ALA A 12 36.06 24.20 11.20
N LEU A 13 36.45 24.28 9.93
CA LEU A 13 36.22 23.28 8.88
C LEU A 13 37.04 22.00 9.20
N MET A 14 36.40 20.85 9.01
CA MET A 14 36.91 19.56 8.48
C MET A 14 38.27 18.99 8.98
N VAL A 15 38.20 17.75 9.48
CA VAL A 15 39.02 16.55 9.15
C VAL A 15 39.34 15.75 10.42
N ALA A 16 38.70 14.58 10.57
CA ALA A 16 39.33 13.36 11.08
C ALA A 16 38.38 12.15 10.92
N LEU A 17 38.50 11.44 9.78
CA LEU A 17 38.16 10.02 9.70
C LEU A 17 39.24 9.26 10.46
N THR A 18 38.94 8.65 11.60
CA THR A 18 39.46 7.33 12.01
C THR A 18 38.84 6.85 13.32
N GLY A 19 38.28 5.64 13.29
CA GLY A 19 38.30 4.72 14.44
C GLY A 19 37.36 5.00 15.60
N CYS A 20 36.14 4.43 15.55
CA CYS A 20 35.50 3.92 16.75
C CYS A 20 35.35 2.40 16.61
N GLN A 21 36.33 1.67 17.15
CA GLN A 21 36.07 0.38 17.78
C GLN A 21 35.02 0.63 18.85
N ARG A 22 33.80 0.10 18.67
CA ARG A 22 32.85 0.00 19.77
C ARG A 22 33.02 -1.39 20.38
N GLY A 23 33.50 -1.39 21.61
CA GLY A 23 33.66 -2.55 22.46
C GLY A 23 32.36 -3.34 22.59
N GLY A 24 32.53 -4.63 22.86
CA GLY A 24 31.44 -5.59 22.95
C GLY A 24 30.43 -5.25 24.04
N GLU A 25 29.17 -5.24 23.63
CA GLU A 25 28.07 -5.75 24.42
C GLU A 25 27.33 -6.76 23.54
N THR A 26 27.58 -8.04 23.80
CA THR A 26 26.81 -9.15 23.27
C THR A 26 25.41 -9.11 23.87
N SER A 27 24.49 -8.40 23.23
CA SER A 27 23.06 -8.69 23.36
C SER A 27 22.74 -9.81 22.36
N SER A 28 22.66 -11.04 22.87
CA SER A 28 22.16 -12.19 22.11
C SER A 28 20.68 -12.03 21.83
N THR A 29 20.33 -11.31 20.77
CA THR A 29 19.03 -11.49 20.12
C THR A 29 19.14 -12.79 19.33
N LYS A 30 18.47 -13.85 19.82
CA LYS A 30 18.19 -15.03 19.00
C LYS A 30 17.30 -14.57 17.84
N GLU A 31 17.94 -14.23 16.74
CA GLU A 31 17.28 -14.02 15.46
C GLU A 31 16.68 -15.36 15.04
N LYS A 32 15.35 -15.44 15.03
CA LYS A 32 14.61 -16.60 14.56
C LYS A 32 14.81 -16.68 13.05
N THR A 33 15.79 -17.47 12.64
CA THR A 33 16.02 -17.79 11.24
C THR A 33 14.81 -18.53 10.64
N ALA A 34 14.35 -17.94 9.53
CA ALA A 34 13.67 -18.49 8.36
C ALA A 34 12.15 -18.74 8.39
N ALA A 35 11.49 -18.18 7.37
CA ALA A 35 11.26 -18.98 6.17
C ALA A 35 11.77 -18.19 4.96
N GLN A 36 12.80 -18.72 4.29
CA GLN A 36 13.20 -18.25 2.98
C GLN A 36 12.07 -18.62 2.01
N ALA A 37 11.45 -17.61 1.39
CA ALA A 37 10.47 -17.85 0.34
C ALA A 37 11.11 -18.72 -0.75
N ALA A 38 10.42 -19.79 -1.14
CA ALA A 38 10.84 -20.61 -2.28
C ALA A 38 11.05 -19.69 -3.50
N PRO A 39 12.05 -19.95 -4.36
CA PRO A 39 12.21 -19.18 -5.59
C PRO A 39 10.92 -19.29 -6.38
N ALA A 40 10.24 -18.15 -6.57
CA ALA A 40 9.07 -18.07 -7.42
C ALA A 40 9.48 -18.56 -8.81
N THR A 41 8.77 -19.54 -9.35
CA THR A 41 8.92 -19.95 -10.75
C THR A 41 8.75 -18.69 -11.60
N PRO A 42 9.69 -18.34 -12.50
CA PRO A 42 9.53 -17.18 -13.36
C PRO A 42 8.23 -17.35 -14.14
N ALA A 43 7.23 -16.51 -13.84
CA ALA A 43 6.05 -16.43 -14.67
C ALA A 43 6.51 -16.10 -16.09
N ALA A 44 5.95 -16.78 -17.10
CA ALA A 44 6.27 -16.51 -18.48
C ALA A 44 6.14 -15.01 -18.76
N THR A 45 7.24 -14.37 -19.14
CA THR A 45 7.28 -12.94 -19.37
C THR A 45 6.46 -12.64 -20.62
N LYS A 46 5.25 -12.14 -20.43
CA LYS A 46 4.54 -11.48 -21.54
C LYS A 46 5.41 -10.32 -22.02
N PRO A 47 5.45 -10.04 -23.33
CA PRO A 47 6.08 -8.82 -23.82
C PRO A 47 5.54 -7.62 -23.04
N ALA A 48 6.40 -6.69 -22.66
CA ALA A 48 5.97 -5.47 -21.97
C ALA A 48 5.06 -4.60 -22.85
N PHE A 49 5.07 -4.84 -24.16
CA PHE A 49 4.27 -4.15 -25.17
C PHE A 49 3.98 -5.10 -26.34
N ASP A 50 2.72 -5.17 -26.76
CA ASP A 50 2.28 -5.93 -27.92
C ASP A 50 1.80 -4.97 -29.01
N ILE A 51 2.50 -4.95 -30.15
CA ILE A 51 2.18 -4.05 -31.28
C ILE A 51 0.79 -4.34 -31.85
N SER A 52 0.26 -5.56 -31.68
CA SER A 52 -1.08 -5.90 -32.13
C SER A 52 -2.20 -5.19 -31.35
N GLU A 53 -1.88 -4.56 -30.21
CA GLU A 53 -2.83 -3.76 -29.42
C GLU A 53 -3.00 -2.32 -29.96
N LEU A 54 -2.17 -1.90 -30.93
CA LEU A 54 -2.25 -0.57 -31.54
C LEU A 54 -3.32 -0.50 -32.64
N ASP A 55 -3.96 0.67 -32.77
CA ASP A 55 -4.85 0.96 -33.89
C ASP A 55 -4.06 1.45 -35.11
N ALA A 56 -3.66 0.52 -35.97
CA ALA A 56 -2.94 0.83 -37.20
C ALA A 56 -3.75 1.69 -38.22
N ALA A 57 -5.07 1.85 -38.04
CA ALA A 57 -5.87 2.73 -38.90
C ALA A 57 -5.75 4.22 -38.50
N THR A 58 -5.36 4.50 -37.25
CA THR A 58 -5.15 5.87 -36.77
C THR A 58 -3.70 6.29 -36.98
N GLY A 59 -3.49 7.45 -37.62
CA GLY A 59 -2.14 7.98 -37.77
C GLY A 59 -1.57 8.45 -36.44
N ALA A 60 -0.47 7.84 -35.96
CA ALA A 60 0.15 8.19 -34.67
C ALA A 60 0.58 9.67 -34.56
N CYS A 61 0.97 10.29 -35.68
CA CYS A 61 1.32 11.72 -35.73
C CYS A 61 0.09 12.65 -35.69
N GLN A 62 -1.10 12.13 -36.01
CA GLN A 62 -2.35 12.89 -35.99
C GLN A 62 -3.06 12.77 -34.64
N ASN A 63 -3.11 11.56 -34.07
CA ASN A 63 -3.75 11.30 -32.78
C ASN A 63 -3.06 10.12 -32.09
N LEU A 64 -2.07 10.42 -31.26
CA LEU A 64 -1.32 9.40 -30.53
C LEU A 64 -2.19 8.66 -29.50
N ASP A 65 -3.18 9.32 -28.90
CA ASP A 65 -4.04 8.71 -27.90
C ASP A 65 -4.92 7.61 -28.52
N ASP A 66 -5.58 7.88 -29.64
CA ASP A 66 -6.41 6.86 -30.28
C ASP A 66 -5.57 5.76 -30.95
N PHE A 67 -4.39 6.09 -31.48
CA PHE A 67 -3.45 5.09 -32.00
C PHE A 67 -3.03 4.06 -30.94
N VAL A 68 -2.74 4.51 -29.71
CA VAL A 68 -2.26 3.63 -28.63
C VAL A 68 -3.42 3.06 -27.79
N ASN A 69 -4.36 3.90 -27.38
CA ASN A 69 -5.39 3.58 -26.38
C ASN A 69 -6.76 3.31 -26.99
N GLY A 70 -6.99 3.62 -28.28
CA GLY A 70 -8.29 3.48 -28.93
C GLY A 70 -8.91 2.07 -28.79
N PRO A 71 -8.17 0.99 -29.12
CA PRO A 71 -8.66 -0.37 -28.95
C PRO A 71 -8.99 -0.70 -27.49
N TRP A 72 -8.15 -0.27 -26.54
CA TRP A 72 -8.38 -0.49 -25.11
C TRP A 72 -9.63 0.24 -24.61
N LYS A 73 -9.80 1.53 -24.95
CA LYS A 73 -10.99 2.32 -24.56
C LYS A 73 -12.29 1.69 -25.07
N LYS A 74 -12.27 1.11 -26.28
CA LYS A 74 -13.43 0.42 -26.86
C LYS A 74 -13.76 -0.88 -26.13
N ALA A 75 -12.75 -1.64 -25.74
CA ALA A 75 -12.92 -2.92 -25.04
C ALA A 75 -13.22 -2.77 -23.54
N ASN A 76 -12.89 -1.62 -22.95
CA ASN A 76 -12.99 -1.36 -21.51
C ASN A 76 -13.85 -0.12 -21.25
N PRO A 77 -15.18 -0.21 -21.42
CA PRO A 77 -16.08 0.88 -21.06
C PRO A 77 -16.02 1.17 -19.56
N ILE A 78 -16.34 2.40 -19.17
CA ILE A 78 -16.40 2.79 -17.75
C ILE A 78 -17.47 1.92 -17.06
N PRO A 79 -17.10 1.15 -16.01
CA PRO A 79 -18.06 0.38 -15.23
C PRO A 79 -19.13 1.28 -14.60
N ALA A 80 -20.34 0.74 -14.40
CA ALA A 80 -21.50 1.54 -13.94
C ALA A 80 -21.32 2.12 -12.52
N ASP A 81 -20.45 1.54 -11.71
CA ASP A 81 -20.10 1.99 -10.36
C ASP A 81 -18.92 3.00 -10.36
N ARG A 82 -18.42 3.41 -11.53
CA ARG A 82 -17.25 4.27 -11.68
C ARG A 82 -17.52 5.50 -12.54
N THR A 83 -16.75 6.55 -12.27
CA THR A 83 -16.77 7.80 -13.05
C THR A 83 -15.64 7.87 -14.08
N SER A 84 -14.61 7.03 -13.94
CA SER A 84 -13.46 6.91 -14.83
C SER A 84 -12.98 5.46 -14.90
N TRP A 85 -12.29 5.11 -15.97
CA TRP A 85 -11.66 3.80 -16.10
C TRP A 85 -10.39 3.88 -16.94
N GLY A 86 -9.27 3.52 -16.33
CA GLY A 86 -7.94 3.54 -16.92
C GLY A 86 -6.97 2.61 -16.18
N VAL A 87 -5.69 2.67 -16.56
CA VAL A 87 -4.65 1.81 -15.97
C VAL A 87 -4.51 1.98 -14.45
N SER A 88 -4.67 3.21 -13.94
CA SER A 88 -4.62 3.48 -12.50
C SER A 88 -5.80 2.85 -11.77
N ASP A 89 -7.00 2.91 -12.34
CA ASP A 89 -8.20 2.29 -11.76
C ASP A 89 -8.03 0.76 -11.72
N VAL A 90 -7.55 0.16 -12.81
CA VAL A 90 -7.25 -1.29 -12.88
C VAL A 90 -6.24 -1.69 -11.80
N LEU A 91 -5.18 -0.90 -11.59
CA LEU A 91 -4.19 -1.17 -10.55
C LEU A 91 -4.80 -1.07 -9.13
N VAL A 92 -5.66 -0.08 -8.91
CA VAL A 92 -6.37 0.09 -7.64
C VAL A 92 -7.27 -1.12 -7.39
N GLU A 93 -8.07 -1.55 -8.37
CA GLU A 93 -8.96 -2.71 -8.22
C GLU A 93 -8.20 -4.01 -7.92
N ASN A 94 -7.09 -4.25 -8.60
CA ASN A 94 -6.24 -5.41 -8.32
C ASN A 94 -5.65 -5.36 -6.91
N SER A 95 -5.26 -4.16 -6.46
CA SER A 95 -4.75 -3.93 -5.11
C SER A 95 -5.84 -4.11 -4.05
N LEU A 96 -7.05 -3.61 -4.29
CA LEU A 96 -8.21 -3.78 -3.41
C LEU A 96 -8.61 -5.24 -3.31
N THR A 97 -8.60 -5.97 -4.43
CA THR A 97 -8.87 -7.42 -4.45
C THR A 97 -7.86 -8.18 -3.59
N THR A 98 -6.57 -7.85 -3.71
CA THR A 98 -5.52 -8.46 -2.89
C THR A 98 -5.68 -8.13 -1.40
N GLN A 99 -5.95 -6.86 -1.07
CA GLN A 99 -6.17 -6.44 0.32
C GLN A 99 -7.41 -7.10 0.93
N ARG A 100 -8.50 -7.21 0.17
CA ARG A 100 -9.71 -7.92 0.58
C ARG A 100 -9.38 -9.37 0.93
N GLN A 101 -8.67 -10.08 0.06
CA GLN A 101 -8.27 -11.47 0.31
C GLN A 101 -7.48 -11.60 1.63
N ILE A 102 -6.51 -10.70 1.86
CA ILE A 102 -5.73 -10.68 3.11
C ILE A 102 -6.63 -10.45 4.32
N ALA A 103 -7.58 -9.52 4.24
CA ALA A 103 -8.49 -9.21 5.33
C ALA A 103 -9.48 -10.35 5.62
N GLU A 104 -10.04 -10.98 4.59
CA GLU A 104 -10.89 -12.16 4.69
C GLU A 104 -10.14 -13.34 5.32
N ASP A 105 -8.90 -13.59 4.92
CA ASP A 105 -8.10 -14.68 5.48
C ASP A 105 -7.69 -14.42 6.94
N ALA A 106 -7.48 -13.16 7.30
CA ALA A 106 -7.29 -12.75 8.68
C ALA A 106 -8.56 -12.94 9.52
N ALA A 107 -9.74 -12.61 8.97
CA ALA A 107 -11.04 -12.77 9.63
C ALA A 107 -11.39 -14.24 9.90
N LYS A 108 -10.92 -15.17 9.05
CA LYS A 108 -11.09 -16.63 9.26
C LYS A 108 -10.24 -17.20 10.39
N GLN A 109 -9.30 -16.45 10.96
CA GLN A 109 -8.37 -16.94 11.99
C GLN A 109 -8.40 -16.08 13.27
N PRO A 110 -9.57 -15.84 13.89
CA PRO A 110 -9.69 -14.91 15.01
C PRO A 110 -8.85 -15.34 16.22
N ASP A 111 -8.67 -16.64 16.46
CA ASP A 111 -8.17 -17.12 17.76
C ASP A 111 -6.65 -17.31 17.84
N LYS A 112 -5.90 -17.09 16.75
CA LYS A 112 -4.50 -17.56 16.73
C LYS A 112 -3.55 -16.71 17.57
N GLN A 113 -3.81 -15.42 17.76
CA GLN A 113 -3.12 -14.53 18.70
C GLN A 113 -3.98 -13.28 18.94
N ALA A 114 -4.72 -13.22 20.04
CA ALA A 114 -5.75 -12.20 20.34
C ALA A 114 -5.26 -10.73 20.40
N ASN A 115 -4.00 -10.43 20.06
CA ASN A 115 -3.46 -9.06 20.00
C ASN A 115 -2.58 -8.81 18.76
N SER A 116 -2.56 -9.72 17.79
CA SER A 116 -1.79 -9.54 16.56
C SER A 116 -2.43 -8.49 15.65
N VAL A 117 -1.62 -7.87 14.77
CA VAL A 117 -2.13 -6.97 13.72
C VAL A 117 -3.13 -7.69 12.82
N ALA A 118 -2.85 -8.95 12.45
CA ALA A 118 -3.75 -9.77 11.65
C ALA A 118 -5.11 -9.95 12.34
N HIS A 119 -5.13 -10.26 13.65
CA HIS A 119 -6.38 -10.35 14.40
C HIS A 119 -7.18 -9.05 14.36
N LYS A 120 -6.53 -7.89 14.58
CA LYS A 120 -7.21 -6.59 14.52
C LYS A 120 -7.78 -6.29 13.14
N VAL A 121 -7.04 -6.59 12.07
CA VAL A 121 -7.51 -6.44 10.69
C VAL A 121 -8.71 -7.34 10.43
N GLY A 122 -8.65 -8.60 10.85
CA GLY A 122 -9.73 -9.56 10.66
C GLY A 122 -11.02 -9.16 11.39
N VAL A 123 -10.92 -8.76 12.66
CA VAL A 123 -12.08 -8.31 13.45
C VAL A 123 -12.68 -7.01 12.87
N LEU A 124 -11.84 -6.04 12.49
CA LEU A 124 -12.31 -4.81 11.86
C LEU A 124 -13.03 -5.11 10.54
N TYR A 125 -12.43 -5.93 9.68
CA TYR A 125 -13.04 -6.30 8.41
C TYR A 125 -14.37 -7.02 8.61
N ALA A 126 -14.42 -8.02 9.50
CA ALA A 126 -15.66 -8.74 9.82
C ALA A 126 -16.76 -7.80 10.34
N SER A 127 -16.43 -6.80 11.16
CA SER A 127 -17.41 -5.85 11.67
C SER A 127 -18.04 -4.98 10.58
N GLY A 128 -17.31 -4.69 9.51
CA GLY A 128 -17.84 -3.92 8.37
C GLY A 128 -18.64 -4.77 7.37
N MET A 129 -18.45 -6.09 7.38
CA MET A 129 -19.15 -7.02 6.48
C MET A 129 -20.43 -7.63 7.08
N ASP A 130 -20.69 -7.44 8.38
CA ASP A 130 -21.91 -7.90 9.05
C ASP A 130 -23.04 -6.88 8.88
N GLU A 131 -23.60 -6.81 7.66
CA GLU A 131 -24.72 -5.91 7.33
C GLU A 131 -25.92 -6.15 8.25
N ALA A 132 -26.21 -7.40 8.65
CA ALA A 132 -27.34 -7.71 9.51
C ALA A 132 -27.20 -7.08 10.90
N ALA A 133 -26.01 -7.14 11.50
CA ALA A 133 -25.73 -6.48 12.77
C ALA A 133 -25.77 -4.94 12.63
N ILE A 134 -25.25 -4.40 11.53
CA ILE A 134 -25.28 -2.95 11.25
C ILE A 134 -26.73 -2.45 11.15
N GLU A 135 -27.56 -3.12 10.35
CA GLU A 135 -28.97 -2.75 10.18
C GLU A 135 -29.78 -2.91 11.48
N ALA A 136 -29.50 -3.95 12.28
CA ALA A 136 -30.13 -4.12 13.58
C ALA A 136 -29.73 -3.02 14.59
N ALA A 137 -28.49 -2.51 14.51
CA ALA A 137 -28.03 -1.43 15.38
C ALA A 137 -28.61 -0.06 15.00
N GLY A 138 -28.93 0.15 13.71
CA GLY A 138 -29.51 1.40 13.21
C GLY A 138 -28.66 2.63 13.56
N ASP A 139 -29.31 3.71 13.98
CA ASP A 139 -28.64 4.96 14.38
C ASP A 139 -28.10 4.94 15.82
N GLN A 140 -28.37 3.89 16.61
CA GLN A 140 -28.04 3.87 18.04
C GLN A 140 -26.58 4.23 18.34
N PRO A 141 -25.56 3.76 17.57
CA PRO A 141 -24.17 4.08 17.84
C PRO A 141 -23.81 5.57 17.70
N ILE A 142 -24.54 6.35 16.88
CA ILE A 142 -24.23 7.77 16.61
C ILE A 142 -25.11 8.74 17.44
N ARG A 143 -26.19 8.26 18.07
CA ARG A 143 -27.12 9.11 18.85
C ARG A 143 -26.45 9.94 19.96
N PRO A 144 -25.46 9.44 20.73
CA PRO A 144 -24.81 10.25 21.75
C PRO A 144 -24.13 11.50 21.19
N GLN A 145 -23.54 11.44 19.99
CA GLN A 145 -22.92 12.60 19.34
C GLN A 145 -23.96 13.55 18.74
N LEU A 146 -25.10 13.04 18.27
CA LEU A 146 -26.18 13.87 17.71
C LEU A 146 -26.96 14.64 18.80
N ASN A 147 -26.98 14.14 20.03
CA ASN A 147 -27.69 14.74 21.16
C ASN A 147 -26.81 15.63 22.04
N ALA A 148 -25.51 15.76 21.72
CA ALA A 148 -24.55 16.57 22.46
C ALA A 148 -24.62 18.05 22.05
#